data_AF-A0A348B4G3-F1
#
_entry.id   AF-A0A348B4G3-F1
#
_cell.length_a   1.000
_cell.length_b   1.000
_cell.length_c   1.000
_cell.angle_alpha   90.00
_cell.angle_beta   90.00
_cell.angle_gamma   90.00
#
_symmetry.space_group_name_H-M   'P 1'
#
loop_
_entity.id
_entity.type
_entity.pdbx_description
1 polymer ?
#
loop_
_entity_poly.entity_id
_entity_poly.type
_entity_poly.pdbx_seq_one_letter_code
_entity_poly.pdbx_strand_id
1 'polypeptide(L)'
;MLGSISDWAIVIVVAVILFGGASKIPELFRNLGRAMGELKRGQMEVQKELERELQANQNQLSQTQNQAKAEELQRKIQELQAELDRLKGNSVVKEKD
;
A
#
# COMPACT_ATOMS: atom_id res chain seq x y z
N MET A 1 44.94 29.21 21.97
CA MET A 1 44.61 29.07 20.54
C MET A 1 44.33 27.60 20.14
N LEU A 2 43.78 26.77 21.03
CA LEU A 2 43.44 25.35 20.75
C LEU A 2 42.14 24.90 21.48
N GLY A 3 41.31 25.85 21.90
CA GLY A 3 40.14 25.58 22.77
C GLY A 3 38.79 25.54 22.03
N SER A 4 38.75 25.91 20.75
CA SER A 4 37.50 26.03 19.99
C SER A 4 37.20 24.74 19.23
N ILE A 5 35.92 24.36 19.15
CA ILE A 5 35.44 23.22 18.35
C ILE A 5 35.86 23.35 16.88
N SER A 6 35.97 24.58 16.37
CA SER A 6 36.49 24.87 15.02
C SER A 6 37.93 24.38 14.81
N ASP A 7 38.80 24.56 15.81
CA ASP A 7 40.21 24.18 15.74
C ASP A 7 40.32 22.64 15.70
N TRP A 8 39.49 21.96 16.49
CA TRP A 8 39.37 20.50 16.49
C TRP A 8 38.88 19.94 15.15
N ALA A 9 37.92 20.62 14.50
CA ALA A 9 37.46 20.22 13.17
C ALA A 9 38.59 20.28 12.14
N ILE A 10 39.42 21.33 12.17
CA ILE A 10 40.59 21.46 11.29
C ILE A 10 41.60 20.34 11.56
N VAL A 11 41.90 20.04 12.83
CA VAL A 11 42.81 18.96 13.21
C VAL A 11 42.32 17.61 12.68
N ILE A 12 41.02 17.33 12.78
CA ILE A 12 40.42 16.09 12.27
C ILE A 12 40.54 16.01 10.74
N VAL A 13 40.25 17.11 10.03
CA VAL A 13 40.39 17.14 8.57
C VAL A 13 41.83 16.87 8.13
N VAL A 14 42.80 17.50 8.80
CA VAL A 14 44.23 17.28 8.53
C VAL A 14 44.63 15.84 8.83
N ALA A 15 44.20 15.27 9.96
CA ALA A 15 44.46 13.88 10.31
C ALA A 15 43.89 12.92 9.25
N VAL A 16 42.65 13.13 8.81
CA VAL A 16 42.02 12.33 7.76
C VAL A 16 42.79 12.42 6.43
N ILE A 17 43.31 13.59 6.07
CA ILE A 17 44.13 13.75 4.85
C ILE A 17 45.48 13.06 4.99
N LEU A 18 46.14 13.16 6.15
CA LEU A 18 47.46 12.56 6.38
C LEU A 18 47.41 11.03 6.45
N PHE A 19 46.42 10.46 7.14
CA PHE A 19 46.30 9.01 7.33
C PHE A 19 45.43 8.32 6.27
N GLY A 20 44.38 8.99 5.81
CA GLY A 20 43.46 8.47 4.79
C GLY A 20 43.82 8.88 3.36
N GLY A 21 44.56 9.97 3.17
CA GLY A 21 44.78 10.56 1.86
C GLY A 21 43.56 11.36 1.38
N ALA A 22 43.80 12.38 0.56
CA ALA A 22 42.77 13.28 0.04
C ALA A 22 41.65 12.57 -0.76
N SER A 23 41.90 11.35 -1.24
CA SER A 23 40.95 10.58 -2.04
C SER A 23 39.90 9.80 -1.23
N LYS A 24 40.07 9.61 0.09
CA LYS A 24 39.14 8.77 0.88
C LYS A 24 37.79 9.42 1.12
N ILE A 25 37.76 10.72 1.40
CA ILE A 25 36.50 11.46 1.60
C ILE A 25 35.60 11.36 0.35
N PRO A 26 36.09 11.65 -0.88
CA PRO A 26 35.31 11.44 -2.11
C PRO A 26 34.88 9.99 -2.34
N GLU A 27 35.75 9.02 -2.04
CA GLU A 27 35.46 7.60 -2.23
C GLU A 27 34.35 7.10 -1.30
N LEU A 28 34.35 7.54 -0.04
CA LEU A 28 33.30 7.25 0.93
C LEU A 28 31.95 7.83 0.49
N PHE A 29 31.90 9.08 0.03
CA PHE A 29 30.66 9.66 -0.48
C PHE A 29 30.14 8.93 -1.71
N ARG A 30 31.03 8.52 -2.63
CA ARG A 30 30.64 7.75 -3.81
C ARG A 30 30.07 6.39 -3.42
N ASN A 31 30.72 5.68 -2.51
CA ASN A 31 30.28 4.36 -2.07
C ASN A 31 28.99 4.43 -1.26
N LEU A 32 28.89 5.39 -0.34
CA LEU A 32 27.68 5.66 0.43
C LEU A 32 26.53 6.09 -0.48
N GLY A 33 26.80 6.93 -1.49
CA GLY A 33 25.81 7.36 -2.48
C GLY A 33 25.28 6.21 -3.33
N ARG A 34 26.16 5.27 -3.71
CA ARG A 34 25.74 4.03 -4.40
C ARG A 34 24.87 3.15 -3.51
N ALA A 35 25.31 2.90 -2.27
CA ALA A 35 24.55 2.11 -1.31
C ALA A 35 23.17 2.72 -0.99
N MET A 36 23.12 4.04 -0.76
CA MET A 36 21.86 4.78 -0.57
C MET A 36 20.97 4.73 -1.82
N GLY A 37 21.57 4.82 -3.01
CA GLY A 37 20.84 4.72 -4.28
C GLY A 37 20.20 3.35 -4.49
N GLU A 38 20.94 2.28 -4.22
CA GLU A 38 20.44 0.90 -4.28
C GLU A 38 19.37 0.64 -3.23
N LEU A 39 19.57 1.13 -2.00
CA LEU A 39 18.56 1.04 -0.94
C LEU A 39 17.26 1.76 -1.33
N LYS A 40 17.36 2.98 -1.89
CA LYS A 40 16.17 3.73 -2.33
C LYS A 40 15.43 3.00 -3.45
N ARG A 41 16.14 2.36 -4.39
CA ARG A 41 15.54 1.53 -5.44
C ARG A 41 14.82 0.32 -4.85
N GLY A 42 15.46 -0.40 -3.94
CA GLY A 42 14.84 -1.53 -3.23
C GLY A 42 13.59 -1.11 -2.45
N GLN A 43 13.63 0.03 -1.75
CA GLN A 43 12.46 0.57 -1.05
C GLN A 43 11.30 0.93 -2.00
N MET A 44 11.58 1.44 -3.20
CA MET A 44 10.54 1.74 -4.19
C MET A 44 9.92 0.46 -4.76
N GLU A 45 10.73 -0.56 -5.04
CA GLU A 45 10.24 -1.86 -5.51
C GLU A 45 9.36 -2.54 -4.45
N VAL A 46 9.79 -2.54 -3.19
CA VAL A 46 8.99 -3.10 -2.07
C VAL A 46 7.68 -2.34 -1.89
N GLN A 47 7.69 -1.01 -1.94
CA GLN A 47 6.44 -0.22 -1.86
C GLN A 47 5.48 -0.55 -3.00
N LYS A 48 6.00 -0.65 -4.22
CA LYS A 48 5.20 -0.98 -5.41
C LYS A 48 4.60 -2.38 -5.31
N GLU A 49 5.36 -3.35 -4.79
CA GLU A 49 4.87 -4.70 -4.59
C GLU A 49 3.80 -4.75 -3.50
N LEU A 50 4.03 -4.08 -2.37
CA LEU A 50 3.04 -4.00 -1.29
C LEU A 50 1.74 -3.31 -1.76
N GLU A 51 1.85 -2.23 -2.54
CA GLU A 51 0.68 -1.54 -3.11
C GLU A 51 -0.10 -2.47 -4.06
N ARG A 52 0.60 -3.25 -4.89
CA ARG A 52 -0.03 -4.24 -5.77
C ARG A 52 -0.73 -5.33 -4.98
N GLU A 53 -0.10 -5.87 -3.94
CA GLU A 53 -0.71 -6.90 -3.09
C GLU A 53 -1.96 -6.37 -2.37
N LEU A 54 -1.89 -5.15 -1.83
CA LEU A 54 -3.03 -4.49 -1.19
C LEU A 54 -4.19 -4.26 -2.17
N GLN A 55 -3.91 -3.77 -3.38
CA GLN A 55 -4.92 -3.57 -4.42
C GLN A 55 -5.51 -4.91 -4.90
N ALA A 56 -4.69 -5.95 -5.06
CA ALA A 56 -5.15 -7.28 -5.44
C ALA A 56 -6.10 -7.87 -4.38
N ASN A 57 -5.76 -7.72 -3.10
CA ASN A 57 -6.58 -8.18 -1.98
C ASN A 57 -7.91 -7.41 -1.90
N GLN A 58 -7.87 -6.08 -2.07
CA GLN A 58 -9.09 -5.25 -2.12
C GLN A 58 -10.03 -5.66 -3.27
N ASN A 59 -9.48 -5.94 -4.45
CA ASN A 59 -10.27 -6.37 -5.60
C ASN A 59 -10.93 -7.74 -5.39
N GLN A 60 -10.21 -8.69 -4.79
CA GLN A 60 -10.78 -10.00 -4.43
C GLN A 60 -11.91 -9.87 -3.41
N LEU A 61 -11.69 -9.12 -2.33
CA LEU A 61 -12.72 -8.87 -1.30
C LEU A 61 -13.97 -8.19 -1.89
N SER A 62 -13.76 -7.22 -2.79
CA SER A 62 -14.85 -6.50 -3.45
C SER A 62 -15.64 -7.41 -4.40
N GLN A 63 -14.97 -8.30 -5.13
CA GLN A 63 -15.63 -9.28 -6.00
C GLN A 63 -16.48 -10.27 -5.19
N THR A 64 -15.95 -10.84 -4.11
CA THR A 64 -16.71 -11.75 -3.23
C THR A 64 -17.91 -11.05 -2.60
N GLN A 65 -17.74 -9.81 -2.14
CA GLN A 65 -18.83 -9.05 -1.53
C GLN A 65 -19.92 -8.66 -2.55
N ASN A 66 -19.53 -8.30 -3.77
CA ASN A 66 -20.48 -7.97 -4.84
C ASN A 66 -21.26 -9.19 -5.31
N GLN A 67 -20.61 -10.36 -5.40
CA GLN A 67 -21.27 -11.61 -5.76
C GLN A 67 -22.27 -12.05 -4.70
N ALA A 68 -21.89 -11.99 -3.41
CA ALA A 68 -22.80 -12.28 -2.30
C ALA A 68 -24.01 -11.33 -2.26
N LYS A 69 -23.79 -10.03 -2.50
CA LYS A 69 -24.89 -9.04 -2.60
C LYS A 69 -25.80 -9.32 -3.79
N ALA A 70 -25.25 -9.69 -4.94
CA ALA A 70 -26.04 -10.01 -6.12
C ALA A 70 -26.94 -11.23 -5.89
N GLU A 71 -26.42 -12.27 -5.24
CA GLU A 71 -27.20 -13.45 -4.85
C GLU A 71 -28.32 -13.12 -3.85
N GLU A 72 -28.03 -12.27 -2.86
CA GLU A 72 -29.04 -11.81 -1.90
C GLU A 72 -30.17 -11.02 -2.58
N LEU A 73 -29.83 -10.11 -3.50
CA LEU A 73 -30.81 -9.35 -4.27
C LEU A 73 -31.69 -10.27 -5.11
N GLN A 74 -31.10 -11.28 -5.77
CA GLN A 74 -31.87 -12.24 -6.55
C GLN A 74 -32.83 -13.08 -5.69
N ARG A 75 -32.43 -13.44 -4.46
CA ARG A 75 -33.34 -14.11 -3.51
C ARG A 75 -34.51 -13.22 -3.12
N LYS A 76 -34.25 -11.95 -2.79
CA LYS A 76 -35.30 -10.98 -2.45
C LYS A 76 -36.28 -10.76 -3.59
N ILE A 77 -35.81 -10.68 -4.84
CA ILE A 77 -36.68 -10.53 -6.02
C ILE A 77 -37.60 -11.75 -6.19
N GLN A 78 -37.07 -12.97 -6.03
CA GLN A 78 -37.88 -14.19 -6.12
C GLN A 78 -38.91 -14.29 -4.99
N GLU A 79 -38.55 -13.90 -3.78
CA GLU A 79 -39.46 -13.88 -2.63
C GLU A 79 -40.62 -12.90 -2.84
N LEU A 80 -40.32 -11.67 -3.29
CA LEU A 80 -41.33 -10.66 -3.63
C LEU A 80 -42.27 -11.12 -4.75
N GLN A 81 -41.75 -11.80 -5.77
CA GLN A 81 -42.57 -12.37 -6.84
C GLN A 81 -43.53 -13.45 -6.31
N ALA A 82 -43.04 -14.37 -5.46
CA ALA A 82 -43.87 -15.39 -4.85
C ALA A 82 -44.95 -14.80 -3.93
N GLU A 83 -44.66 -13.70 -3.24
CA GLU A 83 -45.63 -12.99 -2.41
C GLU A 83 -46.73 -12.31 -3.25
N LEU A 84 -46.35 -11.71 -4.39
CA LEU A 84 -47.31 -11.13 -5.35
C LEU A 84 -48.26 -12.20 -5.92
N ASP A 85 -47.75 -13.38 -6.29
CA ASP A 85 -48.58 -14.48 -6.78
C ASP A 85 -49.57 -14.97 -5.71
N ARG A 86 -49.13 -15.06 -4.45
CA ARG A 86 -50.00 -15.42 -3.32
C ARG A 86 -51.10 -14.39 -3.07
N LEU A 87 -50.74 -13.10 -3.05
CA LEU A 87 -51.69 -12.01 -2.83
C LEU A 87 -52.70 -11.91 -3.97
N LYS A 88 -52.25 -12.07 -5.22
CA LYS A 88 -53.13 -12.07 -6.39
C LYS A 88 -54.10 -13.25 -6.36
N GLY A 89 -53.64 -14.44 -5.97
CA GLY A 89 -54.49 -15.62 -5.80
C GLY A 89 -55.59 -15.43 -4.75
N ASN A 90 -55.27 -14.74 -3.64
CA ASN A 90 -56.24 -14.52 -2.55
C ASN A 90 -57.29 -13.44 -2.86
N SER A 91 -56.96 -12.47 -3.72
CA SER A 91 -57.91 -11.41 -4.14
C SER A 91 -58.94 -11.91 -5.16
N VAL A 92 -58.57 -12.84 -6.05
CA VAL A 92 -59.50 -13.40 -7.06
C VAL A 92 -60.59 -14.27 -6.42
N VAL A 93 -60.33 -14.83 -5.24
CA VAL A 93 -61.29 -15.71 -4.53
C VAL A 93 -62.35 -14.92 -3.75
N LYS A 94 -62.11 -13.64 -3.41
CA LYS A 94 -63.03 -12.85 -2.55
C LYS A 94 -64.07 -12.01 -3.29
N GLU A 95 -64.13 -12.01 -4.61
CA GLU A 95 -65.09 -11.21 -5.39
C GLU A 95 -66.29 -12.03 -5.91
N LYS A 96 -66.46 -13.30 -5.50
CA LYS A 96 -67.52 -14.18 -6.03
C LYS A 96 -68.58 -14.63 -5.01
N ASP A 97 -68.63 -14.03 -3.83
CA ASP A 97 -69.72 -14.26 -2.85
C ASP A 97 -70.48 -12.96 -2.56
#